data_AF-A0ABD3NY15-F1
#
_entry.id   AF-A0ABD3NY15-F1
#
_cell.length_a   1.000
_cell.length_b   1.000
_cell.length_c   1.000
_cell.angle_alpha   90.00
_cell.angle_beta   90.00
_cell.angle_gamma   90.00
#
_symmetry.space_group_name_H-M   'P 1'
#
loop_
_entity.id
_entity.type
_entity.pdbx_description
1 polymer ?
#
loop_
_entity_poly.entity_id
_entity_poly.type
_entity_poly.pdbx_seq_one_letter_code
_entity_poly.pdbx_strand_id
1 'polypeptide(L)'
;MEQTLTPCCGIGHRLSRNIPTAVYAISNSRLVHAKWDDIQWNVLFNDTLQIRQGRRTEEFFENGIPPDWANSSLAWTEADEKFSHVLYEQLKSTTYAVYEREPKMLMEMLLAQTIVKSLAENLSPLVLSFLEPMREQFFDSDLHLCTHVREGNGEFQTSYVERQMEMLPLLNSTLLNMINFAKSRNVSKVSLFVAYDNITAWEWFVENTPQEWHVVKPAKPPHRPSSGHWFEHGKVLDVALTQLEKNEAMAEAVADVFALGECDALFIPKYSSFSVIGIMMARADGRKVFFRETMFENSTKFIKYPDKQGE
;
A
#
# COMPACT_ATOMS: atom_id res chain seq x y z
N MET A 1 -4.19 -26.23 23.24
CA MET A 1 -4.11 -26.34 21.77
C MET A 1 -3.61 -25.00 21.26
N GLU A 2 -2.31 -24.88 21.01
CA GLU A 2 -1.75 -23.75 20.28
C GLU A 2 -2.30 -23.80 18.86
N GLN A 3 -3.24 -22.91 18.54
CA GLN A 3 -3.51 -22.59 17.15
C GLN A 3 -2.25 -21.92 16.62
N THR A 4 -1.44 -22.69 15.89
CA THR A 4 -0.42 -22.16 15.01
C THR A 4 -1.08 -21.11 14.14
N LEU A 5 -0.70 -19.84 14.34
CA LEU A 5 -1.11 -18.72 13.51
C LEU A 5 -0.73 -19.07 12.08
N THR A 6 -1.70 -19.40 11.23
CA THR A 6 -1.46 -19.58 9.80
C THR A 6 -0.97 -18.23 9.29
N PRO A 7 0.29 -18.12 8.82
CA PRO A 7 0.83 -16.81 8.49
C PRO A 7 0.37 -16.51 7.07
N CYS A 8 -0.80 -15.91 7.00
CA CYS A 8 -1.38 -15.51 5.74
C CYS A 8 -0.91 -14.06 5.50
N CYS A 9 -0.25 -13.87 4.36
CA CYS A 9 -0.27 -12.65 3.56
C CYS A 9 0.92 -11.67 3.68
N GLY A 10 1.14 -10.97 2.56
CA GLY A 10 2.16 -9.92 2.41
C GLY A 10 1.86 -8.67 3.23
N ILE A 11 2.82 -7.73 3.23
CA ILE A 11 2.81 -6.56 4.11
C ILE A 11 1.52 -5.72 4.02
N GLY A 12 0.97 -5.53 2.82
CA GLY A 12 -0.29 -4.79 2.63
C GLY A 12 -1.45 -5.40 3.39
N HIS A 13 -1.58 -6.73 3.34
CA HIS A 13 -2.63 -7.45 4.04
C HIS A 13 -2.37 -7.47 5.55
N ARG A 14 -1.13 -7.69 5.99
CA ARG A 14 -0.77 -7.63 7.42
C ARG A 14 -1.14 -6.28 8.02
N LEU A 15 -0.68 -5.20 7.40
CA LEU A 15 -0.95 -3.85 7.89
C LEU A 15 -2.44 -3.49 7.79
N SER A 16 -3.13 -3.83 6.70
CA SER A 16 -4.59 -3.58 6.61
C SER A 16 -5.42 -4.34 7.65
N ARG A 17 -4.90 -5.46 8.20
CA ARG A 17 -5.53 -6.16 9.33
C ARG A 17 -5.05 -5.73 10.70
N ASN A 18 -3.78 -5.34 10.84
CA ASN A 18 -3.21 -4.94 12.13
C ASN A 18 -3.47 -3.47 12.48
N ILE A 19 -3.65 -2.57 11.50
CA ILE A 19 -4.01 -1.17 11.74
C ILE A 19 -5.34 -1.04 12.49
N PRO A 20 -6.40 -1.80 12.16
CA PRO A 20 -7.61 -1.86 12.99
C PRO A 20 -7.34 -2.13 14.48
N THR A 21 -6.41 -3.02 14.80
CA THR A 21 -6.00 -3.27 16.20
C THR A 21 -5.33 -2.06 16.83
N ALA A 22 -4.46 -1.36 16.08
CA ALA A 22 -3.85 -0.12 16.54
C ALA A 22 -4.91 0.98 16.77
N VAL A 23 -5.88 1.11 15.87
CA VAL A 23 -7.03 2.02 16.01
C VAL A 23 -7.82 1.70 17.27
N TYR A 24 -8.18 0.43 17.49
CA TYR A 24 -8.91 -0.02 18.67
C TYR A 24 -8.16 0.33 19.96
N ALA A 25 -6.90 -0.04 20.05
CA ALA A 25 -6.11 0.16 21.26
C ALA A 25 -5.90 1.64 21.56
N ILE A 26 -5.52 2.45 20.57
CA ILE A 26 -5.32 3.89 20.74
C ILE A 26 -6.63 4.57 21.16
N SER A 27 -7.75 4.19 20.54
CA SER A 27 -9.07 4.71 20.90
C SER A 27 -9.48 4.37 22.35
N ASN A 28 -8.85 3.36 22.95
CA ASN A 28 -9.08 2.93 24.33
C ASN A 28 -7.88 3.26 25.25
N SER A 29 -6.95 4.11 24.81
CA SER A 29 -5.74 4.50 25.57
C SER A 29 -4.88 3.30 26.00
N ARG A 30 -4.75 2.29 25.13
CA ARG A 30 -3.95 1.06 25.37
C ARG A 30 -2.70 1.03 24.48
N LEU A 31 -1.67 0.33 24.97
CA LEU A 31 -0.46 0.01 24.22
C LEU A 31 -0.70 -1.24 23.37
N VAL A 32 -0.16 -1.29 22.14
CA VAL A 32 -0.23 -2.48 21.28
C VAL A 32 1.11 -3.19 21.19
N HIS A 33 1.05 -4.51 21.26
CA HIS A 33 2.19 -5.41 21.09
C HIS A 33 2.17 -6.09 19.71
N ALA A 34 3.16 -5.79 18.88
CA ALA A 34 3.39 -6.50 17.63
C ALA A 34 4.07 -7.84 17.91
N LYS A 35 3.35 -8.94 17.67
CA LYS A 35 3.85 -10.31 17.78
C LYS A 35 3.82 -10.98 16.40
N TRP A 36 4.83 -10.69 15.59
CA TRP A 36 5.05 -11.36 14.31
C TRP A 36 6.11 -12.43 14.52
N ASP A 37 5.69 -13.70 14.46
CA ASP A 37 6.56 -14.83 14.79
C ASP A 37 7.57 -15.12 13.65
N ASP A 38 7.30 -14.64 12.44
CA ASP A 38 8.11 -14.88 11.26
C ASP A 38 9.08 -13.75 10.90
N ILE A 39 8.62 -12.50 10.88
CA ILE A 39 9.45 -11.30 10.72
C ILE A 39 9.21 -10.43 11.94
N GLN A 40 10.22 -10.29 12.80
CA GLN A 40 10.07 -9.51 14.02
C GLN A 40 9.74 -8.05 13.70
N TRP A 41 8.88 -7.43 14.50
CA TRP A 41 8.44 -6.03 14.31
C TRP A 41 9.63 -5.06 14.16
N ASN A 42 10.62 -5.19 15.05
CA ASN A 42 11.82 -4.35 15.08
C ASN A 42 12.74 -4.47 13.86
N VAL A 43 12.55 -5.50 13.03
CA VAL A 43 13.22 -5.61 11.73
C VAL A 43 12.67 -4.56 10.76
N LEU A 44 11.43 -4.13 10.93
CA LEU A 44 10.71 -3.27 9.98
C LEU A 44 10.38 -1.90 10.55
N PHE A 45 10.06 -1.82 11.84
CA PHE A 45 9.65 -0.61 12.53
C PHE A 45 10.31 -0.52 13.91
N ASN A 46 10.81 0.67 14.26
CA ASN A 46 11.18 0.98 15.63
C ASN A 46 9.92 1.05 16.52
N ASP A 47 10.11 0.77 17.80
CA ASP A 47 9.06 0.89 18.81
C ASP A 47 8.60 2.35 18.97
N THR A 48 7.30 2.55 19.12
CA THR A 48 6.69 3.85 19.44
C THR A 48 6.13 3.85 20.87
N LEU A 49 5.51 4.95 21.28
CA LEU A 49 4.80 5.00 22.56
C LEU A 49 3.51 4.15 22.55
N GLN A 50 2.97 3.83 21.37
CA GLN A 50 1.67 3.16 21.19
C GLN A 50 1.79 1.76 20.56
N ILE A 51 2.87 1.45 19.85
CA ILE A 51 3.08 0.16 19.18
C ILE A 51 4.50 -0.29 19.44
N ARG A 52 4.68 -1.48 20.02
CA ARG A 52 6.00 -2.03 20.34
C ARG A 52 6.10 -3.49 20.00
N GLN A 53 7.29 -3.99 19.73
CA GLN A 53 7.52 -5.43 19.73
C GLN A 53 7.20 -6.01 21.11
N GLY A 54 6.50 -7.15 21.13
CA GLY A 54 6.13 -7.74 22.41
C GLY A 54 5.69 -9.19 22.31
N ARG A 55 5.53 -9.79 23.48
CA ARG A 55 4.86 -11.08 23.62
C ARG A 55 3.36 -10.84 23.78
N ARG A 56 2.57 -11.91 23.67
CA ARG A 56 1.13 -11.87 23.94
C ARG A 56 0.90 -11.67 25.44
N THR A 57 1.01 -10.42 25.89
CA THR A 57 0.84 -10.04 27.30
C THR A 57 -0.50 -9.31 27.48
N GLU A 58 -0.85 -8.37 26.60
CA GLU A 58 -2.15 -7.66 26.47
C GLU A 58 -2.41 -7.32 24.98
N GLU A 59 -3.17 -6.28 24.60
CA GLU A 59 -3.54 -5.94 23.21
C GLU A 59 -2.41 -6.18 22.20
N PHE A 60 -2.65 -7.03 21.21
CA PHE A 60 -1.59 -7.46 20.29
C PHE A 60 -2.09 -7.60 18.85
N PHE A 61 -1.16 -7.51 17.90
CA PHE A 61 -1.44 -7.77 16.48
C PHE A 61 -1.72 -9.25 16.25
N GLU A 62 -2.98 -9.65 16.41
CA GLU A 62 -3.53 -10.80 15.74
C GLU A 62 -3.70 -10.46 14.25
N ASN A 63 -3.40 -11.39 13.33
CA ASN A 63 -3.65 -11.23 11.88
C ASN A 63 -5.17 -11.26 11.55
N GLY A 64 -5.96 -10.60 12.39
CA GLY A 64 -7.40 -10.45 12.37
C GLY A 64 -7.79 -9.05 12.87
N ILE A 65 -9.04 -8.69 12.64
CA ILE A 65 -9.60 -7.38 12.98
C ILE A 65 -10.40 -7.55 14.28
N PRO A 66 -10.08 -6.81 15.36
CA PRO A 66 -10.86 -6.89 16.59
C PRO A 66 -12.34 -6.56 16.34
N PRO A 67 -13.28 -7.27 16.98
CA PRO A 67 -14.67 -6.83 17.02
C PRO A 67 -14.75 -5.39 17.52
N ASP A 68 -15.65 -4.59 16.95
CA ASP A 68 -15.90 -3.22 17.39
C ASP A 68 -14.67 -2.29 17.34
N TRP A 69 -13.64 -2.61 16.54
CA TRP A 69 -12.43 -1.79 16.39
C TRP A 69 -12.71 -0.33 16.00
N ALA A 70 -13.80 -0.11 15.27
CA ALA A 70 -14.28 1.20 14.83
C ALA A 70 -15.36 1.80 15.76
N ASN A 71 -15.72 1.13 16.86
CA ASN A 71 -16.77 1.56 17.79
C ASN A 71 -16.25 2.59 18.81
N SER A 72 -15.76 3.70 18.29
CA SER A 72 -15.35 4.88 19.06
C SER A 72 -15.42 6.10 18.16
N SER A 73 -15.89 7.22 18.68
CA SER A 73 -15.85 8.50 17.96
C SER A 73 -14.43 8.98 17.63
N LEU A 74 -13.40 8.42 18.30
CA LEU A 74 -11.99 8.65 17.93
C LEU A 74 -11.56 7.83 16.72
N ALA A 75 -12.20 6.68 16.48
CA ALA A 75 -11.93 5.80 15.37
C ALA A 75 -12.79 6.18 14.15
N TRP A 76 -14.10 6.18 14.28
CA TRP A 76 -15.03 6.39 13.17
C TRP A 76 -16.25 7.17 13.61
N THR A 77 -16.54 8.29 12.93
CA THR A 77 -17.66 9.18 13.25
C THR A 77 -18.82 9.01 12.26
N GLU A 78 -20.00 9.52 12.61
CA GLU A 78 -21.14 9.60 11.68
C GLU A 78 -20.81 10.45 10.44
N ALA A 79 -19.96 11.47 10.59
CA ALA A 79 -19.48 12.29 9.48
C ALA A 79 -18.58 11.47 8.53
N ASP A 80 -17.75 10.58 9.06
CA ASP A 80 -16.95 9.65 8.25
C ASP A 80 -17.85 8.69 7.46
N GLU A 81 -18.88 8.12 8.10
CA GLU A 81 -19.85 7.23 7.42
C GLU A 81 -20.56 7.96 6.27
N LYS A 82 -21.05 9.18 6.51
CA LYS A 82 -21.69 10.00 5.47
C LYS A 82 -20.74 10.30 4.31
N PHE A 83 -19.50 10.68 4.61
CA PHE A 83 -18.48 10.93 3.59
C PHE A 83 -18.17 9.67 2.78
N SER A 84 -18.03 8.52 3.45
CA SER A 84 -17.79 7.20 2.84
C SER A 84 -18.87 6.85 1.82
N HIS A 85 -20.15 7.05 2.16
CA HIS A 85 -21.26 6.81 1.25
C HIS A 85 -21.21 7.71 0.00
N VAL A 86 -20.98 9.01 0.18
CA VAL A 86 -20.85 9.95 -0.95
C VAL A 86 -19.68 9.55 -1.85
N LEU A 87 -18.56 9.20 -1.24
CA LEU A 87 -17.35 8.79 -1.93
C LEU A 87 -17.55 7.50 -2.72
N TYR A 88 -18.23 6.50 -2.13
CA TYR A 88 -18.57 5.26 -2.82
C TYR A 88 -19.39 5.55 -4.08
N GLU A 89 -20.43 6.39 -4.00
CA GLU A 89 -21.23 6.72 -5.19
C GLU A 89 -20.42 7.41 -6.30
N GLN A 90 -19.44 8.25 -5.93
CA GLN A 90 -18.56 8.92 -6.89
C GLN A 90 -17.51 7.98 -7.52
N LEU A 91 -17.08 6.95 -6.78
CA LEU A 91 -16.00 6.04 -7.19
C LEU A 91 -16.46 4.61 -7.50
N LYS A 92 -17.77 4.32 -7.46
CA LYS A 92 -18.33 2.97 -7.69
C LYS A 92 -17.98 2.37 -9.04
N SER A 93 -17.59 3.20 -10.00
CA SER A 93 -17.15 2.79 -11.33
C SER A 93 -15.66 2.48 -11.45
N THR A 94 -14.91 2.48 -10.34
CA THR A 94 -13.44 2.40 -10.35
C THR A 94 -12.91 1.22 -9.53
N THR A 95 -11.59 1.00 -9.55
CA THR A 95 -10.90 0.04 -8.69
C THR A 95 -11.13 0.28 -7.19
N TYR A 96 -11.49 1.50 -6.77
CA TYR A 96 -11.92 1.77 -5.38
C TYR A 96 -13.11 0.90 -4.97
N ALA A 97 -14.07 0.67 -5.88
CA ALA A 97 -15.30 -0.06 -5.59
C ALA A 97 -15.03 -1.51 -5.15
N VAL A 98 -13.93 -2.09 -5.63
CA VAL A 98 -13.50 -3.48 -5.38
C VAL A 98 -12.99 -3.69 -3.97
N TYR A 99 -12.45 -2.65 -3.32
CA TYR A 99 -12.03 -2.75 -1.92
C TYR A 99 -13.21 -3.13 -1.03
N GLU A 100 -12.98 -4.01 -0.07
CA GLU A 100 -13.98 -4.33 0.96
C GLU A 100 -14.27 -3.12 1.86
N ARG A 101 -15.26 -3.26 2.75
CA ARG A 101 -15.66 -2.16 3.63
C ARG A 101 -14.52 -1.69 4.53
N GLU A 102 -13.77 -2.63 5.09
CA GLU A 102 -12.72 -2.35 6.08
C GLU A 102 -11.55 -1.54 5.49
N PRO A 103 -10.94 -1.90 4.34
CA PRO A 103 -9.93 -1.05 3.70
C PRO A 103 -10.45 0.35 3.34
N LYS A 104 -11.71 0.48 2.90
CA LYS A 104 -12.33 1.78 2.60
C LYS A 104 -12.41 2.65 3.85
N MET A 105 -12.92 2.10 4.95
CA MET A 105 -12.93 2.78 6.25
C MET A 105 -11.53 3.23 6.65
N LEU A 106 -10.52 2.36 6.56
CA LEU A 106 -9.14 2.72 6.88
C LEU A 106 -8.60 3.88 6.02
N MET A 107 -8.85 3.86 4.70
CA MET A 107 -8.43 4.92 3.78
C MET A 107 -9.04 6.29 4.11
N GLU A 108 -10.20 6.31 4.76
CA GLU A 108 -10.98 7.51 5.07
C GLU A 108 -10.80 7.98 6.52
N MET A 109 -10.32 7.09 7.40
CA MET A 109 -10.15 7.33 8.82
C MET A 109 -8.87 8.11 9.13
N LEU A 110 -9.01 9.30 9.72
CA LEU A 110 -7.87 10.15 10.10
C LEU A 110 -6.94 9.47 11.11
N LEU A 111 -7.50 8.72 12.07
CA LEU A 111 -6.69 7.99 13.05
C LEU A 111 -5.84 6.90 12.38
N ALA A 112 -6.39 6.14 11.43
CA ALA A 112 -5.65 5.14 10.67
C ALA A 112 -4.52 5.78 9.83
N GLN A 113 -4.83 6.89 9.15
CA GLN A 113 -3.83 7.68 8.41
C GLN A 113 -2.70 8.17 9.33
N THR A 114 -3.03 8.65 10.54
CA THR A 114 -2.05 9.11 11.53
C THR A 114 -1.18 7.96 12.04
N ILE A 115 -1.76 6.79 12.28
CA ILE A 115 -1.00 5.58 12.66
C ILE A 115 0.00 5.25 11.55
N VAL A 116 -0.40 5.28 10.29
CA VAL A 116 0.48 4.99 9.16
C VAL A 116 1.61 6.02 9.04
N LYS A 117 1.33 7.32 9.24
CA LYS A 117 2.36 8.36 9.32
C LYS A 117 3.35 8.09 10.46
N SER A 118 2.85 7.70 11.63
CA SER A 118 3.71 7.31 12.76
C SER A 118 4.59 6.11 12.42
N LEU A 119 4.09 5.12 11.69
CA LEU A 119 4.91 4.00 11.20
C LEU A 119 5.98 4.46 10.20
N ALA A 120 5.65 5.39 9.29
CA ALA A 120 6.60 5.96 8.33
C ALA A 120 7.75 6.71 9.02
N GLU A 121 7.46 7.41 10.11
CA GLU A 121 8.46 8.11 10.93
C GLU A 121 9.32 7.15 11.77
N ASN A 122 8.87 5.91 11.94
CA ASN A 122 9.52 4.89 12.77
C ASN A 122 9.97 3.69 11.96
N LEU A 123 10.29 3.85 10.67
CA LEU A 123 10.90 2.78 9.87
C LEU A 123 12.26 2.36 10.45
N SER A 124 12.54 1.06 10.44
CA SER A 124 13.82 0.53 10.93
C SER A 124 14.99 0.95 10.02
N PRO A 125 16.24 0.91 10.50
CA PRO A 125 17.42 1.12 9.65
C PRO A 125 17.48 0.18 8.44
N LEU A 126 16.95 -1.05 8.56
CA LEU A 126 16.94 -2.01 7.45
C LEU A 126 15.99 -1.54 6.34
N VAL A 127 14.78 -1.10 6.69
CA VAL A 127 13.82 -0.54 5.71
C VAL A 127 14.37 0.73 5.08
N LEU A 128 14.93 1.63 5.89
CA LEU A 128 15.54 2.86 5.41
C LEU A 128 16.71 2.60 4.43
N SER A 129 17.43 1.49 4.59
CA SER A 129 18.48 1.08 3.63
C SER A 129 17.96 0.77 2.22
N PHE A 130 16.65 0.51 2.06
CA PHE A 130 15.98 0.39 0.77
C PHE A 130 15.27 1.68 0.36
N LEU A 131 14.65 2.40 1.31
CA LEU A 131 13.84 3.58 1.02
C LEU A 131 14.67 4.83 0.69
N GLU A 132 15.73 5.13 1.46
CA GLU A 132 16.51 6.36 1.27
C GLU A 132 17.16 6.45 -0.13
N PRO A 133 17.76 5.38 -0.70
CA PRO A 133 18.28 5.45 -2.06
C PRO A 133 17.20 5.67 -3.13
N MET A 134 15.93 5.31 -2.85
CA MET A 134 14.81 5.66 -3.74
C MET A 134 14.47 7.15 -3.58
N ARG A 135 14.40 7.67 -2.35
CA ARG A 135 14.16 9.10 -2.06
C ARG A 135 15.20 10.01 -2.70
N GLU A 136 16.47 9.59 -2.70
CA GLU A 136 17.56 10.32 -3.36
C GLU A 136 17.32 10.54 -4.87
N GLN A 137 16.56 9.65 -5.51
CA GLN A 137 16.23 9.73 -6.93
C GLN A 137 15.03 10.65 -7.22
N PHE A 138 14.33 11.16 -6.20
CA PHE A 138 13.20 12.07 -6.37
C PHE A 138 13.64 13.54 -6.54
N PHE A 139 14.82 13.90 -6.02
CA PHE A 139 15.20 15.30 -5.77
C PHE A 139 15.38 16.21 -7.00
N ASP A 140 15.68 15.67 -8.19
CA ASP A 140 15.80 16.48 -9.43
C ASP A 140 14.52 16.44 -10.29
N SER A 141 13.37 16.09 -9.70
CA SER A 141 12.08 16.08 -10.39
C SER A 141 11.15 17.18 -9.89
N ASP A 142 10.41 17.78 -10.81
CA ASP A 142 9.36 18.78 -10.51
C ASP A 142 8.04 18.09 -10.13
N LEU A 143 7.92 16.78 -10.40
CA LEU A 143 6.76 15.96 -10.11
C LEU A 143 7.18 14.50 -9.88
N HIS A 144 6.82 13.95 -8.73
CA HIS A 144 6.99 12.55 -8.40
C HIS A 144 5.67 11.78 -8.54
N LEU A 145 5.62 10.80 -9.44
CA LEU A 145 4.46 9.96 -9.72
C LEU A 145 4.69 8.53 -9.26
N CYS A 146 3.66 7.90 -8.71
CA CYS A 146 3.70 6.48 -8.33
C CYS A 146 2.60 5.67 -8.98
N THR A 147 2.88 4.39 -9.19
CA THR A 147 1.86 3.35 -9.43
C THR A 147 2.26 2.05 -8.77
N HIS A 148 1.26 1.24 -8.44
CA HIS A 148 1.45 -0.14 -8.04
C HIS A 148 0.87 -1.07 -9.11
N VAL A 149 1.73 -1.87 -9.72
CA VAL A 149 1.35 -2.87 -10.70
C VAL A 149 1.43 -4.25 -10.09
N ARG A 150 0.28 -4.90 -9.99
CA ARG A 150 0.12 -6.25 -9.44
C ARG A 150 -0.27 -7.22 -10.55
N GLU A 151 0.50 -8.29 -10.72
CA GLU A 151 0.23 -9.35 -11.69
C GLU A 151 -0.23 -10.68 -11.06
N GLY A 152 0.40 -11.13 -9.97
CA GLY A 152 0.19 -12.47 -9.41
C GLY A 152 -1.17 -12.75 -8.73
N ASN A 153 -1.45 -14.03 -8.48
CA ASN A 153 -2.81 -14.60 -8.49
C ASN A 153 -3.49 -14.83 -7.10
N GLY A 154 -3.14 -14.10 -6.04
CA GLY A 154 -3.37 -14.57 -4.65
C GLY A 154 -4.26 -13.73 -3.73
N GLU A 155 -4.49 -12.45 -4.03
CA GLU A 155 -5.32 -11.59 -3.18
C GLU A 155 -6.77 -11.65 -3.66
N PHE A 156 -7.51 -12.63 -3.15
CA PHE A 156 -8.95 -12.83 -3.34
C PHE A 156 -9.44 -13.05 -4.79
N GLN A 157 -10.33 -14.03 -4.89
CA GLN A 157 -11.07 -14.39 -6.10
C GLN A 157 -12.18 -13.38 -6.41
N THR A 158 -11.92 -12.07 -6.40
CA THR A 158 -12.95 -11.05 -6.59
C THR A 158 -13.08 -10.62 -8.05
N SER A 159 -14.26 -10.92 -8.62
CA SER A 159 -14.75 -10.68 -9.99
C SER A 159 -13.96 -11.31 -11.16
N TYR A 160 -14.68 -11.67 -12.23
CA TYR A 160 -14.12 -12.22 -13.47
C TYR A 160 -13.35 -11.16 -14.29
N VAL A 161 -13.67 -9.88 -14.09
CA VAL A 161 -13.17 -8.75 -14.90
C VAL A 161 -11.73 -8.38 -14.57
N GLU A 162 -11.32 -8.41 -13.29
CA GLU A 162 -9.93 -8.11 -12.91
C GLU A 162 -8.96 -9.27 -13.23
N ARG A 163 -9.47 -10.51 -13.28
CA ARG A 163 -8.68 -11.71 -13.62
C ARG A 163 -8.24 -11.76 -15.08
N GLN A 164 -8.89 -11.00 -15.97
CA GLN A 164 -8.67 -11.07 -17.43
C GLN A 164 -8.03 -9.82 -18.02
N MET A 165 -7.71 -8.81 -17.20
CA MET A 165 -7.03 -7.64 -17.74
C MET A 165 -5.59 -7.97 -18.11
N GLU A 166 -5.36 -8.03 -19.42
CA GLU A 166 -4.06 -8.10 -20.03
C GLU A 166 -3.15 -6.98 -19.47
N MET A 167 -1.91 -7.36 -19.12
CA MET A 167 -0.97 -6.44 -18.48
C MET A 167 -0.62 -5.26 -19.39
N LEU A 168 -0.44 -5.49 -20.69
CA LEU A 168 0.00 -4.45 -21.62
C LEU A 168 -1.02 -3.28 -21.76
N PRO A 169 -2.33 -3.50 -21.98
CA PRO A 169 -3.32 -2.42 -21.92
C PRO A 169 -3.36 -1.66 -20.59
N LEU A 170 -3.16 -2.36 -19.46
CA LEU A 170 -3.12 -1.75 -18.14
C LEU A 170 -1.93 -0.78 -18.01
N LEU A 171 -0.74 -1.25 -18.38
CA LEU A 171 0.49 -0.46 -18.35
C LEU A 171 0.40 0.77 -19.26
N ASN A 172 -0.05 0.57 -20.51
CA ASN A 172 -0.27 1.64 -21.48
C ASN A 172 -1.22 2.72 -20.96
N SER A 173 -2.39 2.32 -20.46
CA SER A 173 -3.37 3.28 -19.96
C SER A 173 -2.90 4.01 -18.72
N THR A 174 -2.17 3.34 -17.82
CA THR A 174 -1.58 3.96 -16.62
C THR A 174 -0.57 5.04 -17.01
N LEU A 175 0.40 4.71 -17.87
CA LEU A 175 1.42 5.66 -18.32
C LEU A 175 0.80 6.84 -19.08
N LEU A 176 -0.19 6.58 -19.94
CA LEU A 176 -0.87 7.65 -20.68
C LEU A 176 -1.54 8.67 -19.73
N ASN A 177 -2.17 8.22 -18.65
CA ASN A 177 -2.80 9.12 -17.67
C ASN A 177 -1.77 9.89 -16.85
N MET A 178 -0.65 9.26 -16.50
CA MET A 178 0.48 9.94 -15.87
C MET A 178 1.04 11.05 -16.76
N ILE A 179 1.26 10.77 -18.05
CA ILE A 179 1.70 11.76 -19.04
C ILE A 179 0.71 12.92 -19.15
N ASN A 180 -0.59 12.62 -19.24
CA ASN A 180 -1.62 13.64 -19.31
C ASN A 180 -1.68 14.49 -18.03
N PHE A 181 -1.48 13.88 -16.87
CA PHE A 181 -1.43 14.59 -15.60
C PHE A 181 -0.20 15.53 -15.53
N ALA A 182 0.99 15.04 -15.87
CA ALA A 182 2.20 15.87 -15.94
C ALA A 182 2.05 17.05 -16.92
N LYS A 183 1.47 16.80 -18.11
CA LYS A 183 1.13 17.86 -19.08
C LYS A 183 0.15 18.88 -18.51
N SER A 184 -0.88 18.44 -17.78
CA SER A 184 -1.84 19.35 -17.14
C SER A 184 -1.22 20.24 -16.06
N ARG A 185 -0.07 19.82 -15.52
CA ARG A 185 0.74 20.58 -14.55
C ARG A 185 1.82 21.42 -15.19
N ASN A 186 1.99 21.35 -16.52
CA ASN A 186 3.06 21.99 -17.27
C ASN A 186 4.46 21.61 -16.75
N VAL A 187 4.65 20.33 -16.43
CA VAL A 187 5.91 19.77 -15.92
C VAL A 187 6.55 18.86 -16.96
N SER A 188 7.87 18.99 -17.15
CA SER A 188 8.67 18.13 -18.04
C SER A 188 9.59 17.17 -17.30
N LYS A 189 10.10 17.53 -16.11
CA LYS A 189 10.95 16.66 -15.29
C LYS A 189 10.11 15.86 -14.30
N VAL A 190 9.93 14.58 -14.57
CA VAL A 190 9.11 13.69 -13.74
C VAL A 190 9.95 12.51 -13.26
N SER A 191 9.83 12.17 -11.98
CA SER A 191 10.30 10.88 -11.47
C SER A 191 9.11 9.93 -11.35
N LEU A 192 9.27 8.70 -11.82
CA LEU A 192 8.23 7.66 -11.79
C LEU A 192 8.70 6.49 -10.93
N PHE A 193 8.04 6.26 -9.81
CA PHE A 193 8.21 5.05 -9.02
C PHE A 193 7.12 4.03 -9.34
N VAL A 194 7.54 2.79 -9.56
CA VAL A 194 6.64 1.67 -9.86
C VAL A 194 6.90 0.62 -8.79
N ALA A 195 5.94 0.37 -7.91
CA ALA A 195 5.94 -0.84 -7.10
C ALA A 195 5.39 -1.99 -7.96
N TYR A 196 6.05 -3.14 -7.93
CA TYR A 196 5.72 -4.27 -8.81
C TYR A 196 6.02 -5.61 -8.16
N ASP A 197 5.22 -6.63 -8.46
CA ASP A 197 5.51 -8.02 -8.12
C ASP A 197 6.16 -8.80 -9.27
N ASN A 198 6.12 -8.27 -10.50
CA ASN A 198 6.83 -8.81 -11.67
C ASN A 198 7.74 -7.73 -12.28
N ILE A 199 9.03 -8.06 -12.42
CA ILE A 199 10.05 -7.17 -12.98
C ILE A 199 9.72 -6.67 -14.39
N THR A 200 9.02 -7.47 -15.19
CA THR A 200 8.62 -7.10 -16.56
C THR A 200 7.75 -5.83 -16.58
N ALA A 201 6.96 -5.57 -15.53
CA ALA A 201 6.20 -4.33 -15.43
C ALA A 201 7.11 -3.10 -15.31
N TRP A 202 8.17 -3.19 -14.49
CA TRP A 202 9.13 -2.11 -14.32
C TRP A 202 9.98 -1.90 -15.58
N GLU A 203 10.48 -2.97 -16.18
CA GLU A 203 11.23 -2.93 -17.44
C GLU A 203 10.40 -2.27 -18.54
N TRP A 204 9.11 -2.62 -18.62
CA TRP A 204 8.20 -1.98 -19.56
C TRP A 204 8.09 -0.46 -19.33
N PHE A 205 7.99 0.00 -18.07
CA PHE A 205 7.98 1.44 -17.79
C PHE A 205 9.31 2.09 -18.17
N VAL A 206 10.45 1.46 -17.91
CA VAL A 206 11.77 1.98 -18.32
C VAL A 206 11.85 2.19 -19.84
N GLU A 207 11.30 1.26 -20.62
CA GLU A 207 11.33 1.33 -22.09
C GLU A 207 10.33 2.32 -22.70
N ASN A 208 9.20 2.55 -22.04
CA ASN A 208 8.06 3.28 -22.64
C ASN A 208 7.85 4.69 -22.04
N THR A 209 8.46 4.99 -20.90
CA THR A 209 8.36 6.32 -20.28
C THR A 209 9.11 7.36 -21.13
N PRO A 210 8.61 8.62 -21.26
CA PRO A 210 9.31 9.66 -22.00
C PRO A 210 10.78 9.82 -21.58
N GLN A 211 11.69 10.04 -22.54
CA GLN A 211 13.14 10.07 -22.31
C GLN A 211 13.58 11.09 -21.25
N GLU A 212 12.82 12.17 -21.07
CA GLU A 212 13.12 13.24 -20.11
C GLU A 212 12.68 12.91 -18.67
N TRP A 213 11.97 11.80 -18.49
CA TRP A 213 11.52 11.33 -17.18
C TRP A 213 12.51 10.29 -16.65
N HIS A 214 12.61 10.23 -15.34
CA HIS A 214 13.43 9.25 -14.63
C HIS A 214 12.56 8.17 -14.01
N VAL A 215 12.72 6.91 -14.41
CA VAL A 215 12.10 5.78 -13.73
C VAL A 215 13.00 5.37 -12.56
N VAL A 216 12.46 5.46 -11.34
CA VAL A 216 13.17 5.18 -10.10
C VAL A 216 13.63 3.73 -10.09
N LYS A 217 14.92 3.54 -9.82
CA LYS A 217 15.54 2.22 -9.69
C LYS A 217 15.41 1.72 -8.25
N PRO A 218 15.20 0.42 -8.04
CA PRO A 218 15.28 -0.15 -6.70
C PRO A 218 16.70 0.04 -6.13
N ALA A 219 16.78 0.21 -4.81
CA ALA A 219 18.04 0.47 -4.11
C ALA A 219 19.07 -0.67 -4.24
N LYS A 220 18.57 -1.90 -4.33
CA LYS A 220 19.37 -3.13 -4.45
C LYS A 220 18.71 -4.01 -5.52
N PRO A 221 19.44 -4.96 -6.12
CA PRO A 221 18.81 -6.04 -6.87
C PRO A 221 17.71 -6.66 -5.98
N PRO A 222 16.46 -6.71 -6.46
CA PRO A 222 15.35 -7.14 -5.62
C PRO A 222 15.56 -8.59 -5.19
N HIS A 223 15.42 -8.90 -3.90
CA HIS A 223 15.42 -10.28 -3.40
C HIS A 223 14.04 -10.95 -3.60
N ARG A 224 13.28 -10.47 -4.58
CA ARG A 224 11.93 -10.93 -4.90
C ARG A 224 12.02 -12.34 -5.45
N PRO A 225 11.20 -13.29 -4.96
CA PRO A 225 11.18 -14.62 -5.55
C PRO A 225 10.70 -14.54 -7.00
N SER A 226 11.32 -15.31 -7.89
CA SER A 226 10.98 -15.36 -9.32
C SER A 226 9.59 -15.96 -9.59
N SER A 227 8.95 -16.56 -8.58
CA SER A 227 7.58 -17.07 -8.63
C SER A 227 6.97 -17.16 -7.22
N GLY A 228 5.64 -17.14 -7.14
CA GLY A 228 4.89 -17.24 -5.88
C GLY A 228 4.39 -15.89 -5.34
N HIS A 229 3.63 -15.93 -4.25
CA HIS A 229 3.07 -14.73 -3.62
C HIS A 229 4.11 -14.10 -2.70
N TRP A 230 4.35 -12.80 -2.87
CA TRP A 230 5.23 -12.03 -1.99
C TRP A 230 4.70 -12.14 -0.54
N PHE A 231 5.37 -12.98 0.25
CA PHE A 231 5.05 -13.40 1.62
C PHE A 231 3.66 -14.01 1.87
N GLU A 232 3.24 -15.00 1.06
CA GLU A 232 2.32 -16.04 1.59
C GLU A 232 3.16 -17.06 2.38
N HIS A 233 3.01 -17.09 3.71
CA HIS A 233 3.67 -18.08 4.54
C HIS A 233 2.91 -19.41 4.46
N GLY A 234 3.64 -20.52 4.45
CA GLY A 234 3.05 -21.87 4.48
C GLY A 234 2.95 -22.61 3.14
N LYS A 235 3.42 -22.04 2.03
CA LYS A 235 3.67 -22.81 0.79
C LYS A 235 5.12 -22.65 0.34
N VAL A 236 5.84 -23.77 0.28
CA VAL A 236 7.10 -24.13 -0.42
C VAL A 236 8.27 -23.12 -0.44
N LEU A 237 8.03 -21.82 -0.68
CA LEU A 237 9.01 -20.73 -0.72
C LEU A 237 9.56 -20.36 0.66
N ASP A 238 8.74 -20.43 1.71
CA ASP A 238 9.16 -20.08 3.08
C ASP A 238 10.21 -21.05 3.66
N VAL A 239 10.37 -22.22 3.04
CA VAL A 239 11.37 -23.24 3.41
C VAL A 239 12.73 -22.99 2.72
N ALA A 240 12.76 -22.20 1.65
CA ALA A 240 13.97 -22.01 0.82
C ALA A 240 14.80 -20.78 1.20
N LEU A 241 14.23 -19.80 1.91
CA LEU A 241 14.90 -18.56 2.29
C LEU A 241 15.45 -18.62 3.72
N THR A 242 16.66 -18.10 3.90
CA THR A 242 17.23 -17.78 5.21
C THR A 242 16.42 -16.68 5.91
N GLN A 243 16.50 -16.61 7.24
CA GLN A 243 15.80 -15.54 7.98
C GLN A 243 16.25 -14.13 7.56
N LEU A 244 17.52 -13.98 7.18
CA LEU A 244 18.05 -12.71 6.67
C LEU A 244 17.36 -12.31 5.37
N GLU A 245 17.27 -13.22 4.39
CA GLU A 245 16.59 -12.96 3.11
C GLU A 245 15.11 -12.64 3.30
N LYS A 246 14.42 -13.33 4.23
CA LYS A 246 13.03 -13.01 4.56
C LYS A 246 12.90 -11.59 5.14
N ASN A 247 13.79 -11.23 6.05
CA ASN A 247 13.84 -9.89 6.66
C ASN A 247 14.10 -8.80 5.61
N GLU A 248 15.07 -9.01 4.73
CA GLU A 248 15.43 -8.06 3.67
C GLU A 248 14.30 -7.88 2.66
N ALA A 249 13.71 -8.98 2.19
CA ALA A 249 12.63 -8.89 1.22
C ALA A 249 11.37 -8.26 1.84
N MET A 250 11.11 -8.44 3.15
CA MET A 250 9.98 -7.79 3.83
C MET A 250 10.27 -6.31 4.07
N ALA A 251 11.52 -5.97 4.38
CA ALA A 251 11.94 -4.59 4.49
C ALA A 251 11.86 -3.85 3.15
N GLU A 252 12.22 -4.50 2.04
CA GLU A 252 12.03 -3.99 0.68
C GLU A 252 10.54 -3.75 0.38
N ALA A 253 9.68 -4.73 0.71
CA ALA A 253 8.23 -4.58 0.52
C ALA A 253 7.65 -3.42 1.35
N VAL A 254 8.09 -3.26 2.60
CA VAL A 254 7.73 -2.11 3.44
C VAL A 254 8.21 -0.80 2.79
N ALA A 255 9.45 -0.74 2.31
CA ALA A 255 9.98 0.44 1.63
C ALA A 255 9.13 0.81 0.40
N ASP A 256 8.78 -0.16 -0.45
CA ASP A 256 7.93 0.05 -1.63
C ASP A 256 6.55 0.60 -1.23
N VAL A 257 5.93 0.04 -0.19
CA VAL A 257 4.63 0.52 0.33
C VAL A 257 4.69 1.98 0.76
N PHE A 258 5.73 2.39 1.50
CA PHE A 258 5.85 3.76 1.97
C PHE A 258 6.26 4.72 0.85
N ALA A 259 7.12 4.29 -0.09
CA ALA A 259 7.47 5.05 -1.29
C ALA A 259 6.23 5.36 -2.16
N LEU A 260 5.27 4.41 -2.29
CA LEU A 260 3.99 4.69 -2.96
C LEU A 260 3.24 5.87 -2.35
N GLY A 261 3.35 6.08 -1.05
CA GLY A 261 2.69 7.14 -0.30
C GLY A 261 3.36 8.51 -0.35
N GLU A 262 4.62 8.58 -0.78
CA GLU A 262 5.45 9.79 -0.75
C GLU A 262 5.37 10.63 -2.03
N CYS A 263 4.65 10.15 -3.05
CA CYS A 263 4.49 10.84 -4.32
C CYS A 263 3.53 12.02 -4.30
N ASP A 264 3.65 12.87 -5.31
CA ASP A 264 2.71 13.95 -5.58
C ASP A 264 1.37 13.42 -6.11
N ALA A 265 1.43 12.30 -6.86
CA ALA A 265 0.25 11.58 -7.33
C ALA A 265 0.45 10.06 -7.46
N LEU A 266 -0.48 9.31 -6.88
CA LEU A 266 -0.54 7.85 -6.86
C LEU A 266 -1.65 7.34 -7.79
N PHE A 267 -1.30 6.50 -8.76
CA PHE A 267 -2.24 5.85 -9.68
C PHE A 267 -2.46 4.39 -9.27
N ILE A 268 -3.72 3.99 -9.12
CA ILE A 268 -4.15 2.66 -8.68
C ILE A 268 -4.84 1.93 -9.84
N PRO A 269 -4.06 1.24 -10.69
CA PRO A 269 -4.58 0.59 -11.89
C PRO A 269 -5.39 -0.68 -11.60
N LYS A 270 -5.08 -1.38 -10.51
CA LYS A 270 -5.74 -2.62 -10.04
C LYS A 270 -5.91 -2.59 -8.52
N TYR A 271 -6.87 -3.37 -8.02
CA TYR A 271 -6.98 -3.64 -6.59
C TYR A 271 -5.71 -4.33 -6.08
N SER A 272 -5.22 -3.90 -4.91
CA SER A 272 -4.30 -4.69 -4.09
C SER A 272 -4.27 -4.18 -2.66
N SER A 273 -4.21 -5.10 -1.70
CA SER A 273 -4.04 -4.75 -0.29
C SER A 273 -2.72 -3.98 -0.05
N PHE A 274 -1.71 -4.21 -0.90
CA PHE A 274 -0.41 -3.53 -0.87
C PHE A 274 -0.53 -2.01 -1.06
N SER A 275 -1.51 -1.57 -1.85
CA SER A 275 -1.72 -0.15 -2.13
C SER A 275 -2.43 0.60 -1.00
N VAL A 276 -3.13 -0.10 -0.09
CA VAL A 276 -3.97 0.52 0.94
C VAL A 276 -3.17 1.48 1.82
N ILE A 277 -1.96 1.08 2.21
CA ILE A 277 -1.09 1.90 3.06
C ILE A 277 -0.54 3.10 2.30
N GLY A 278 -0.10 2.92 1.05
CA GLY A 278 0.32 4.02 0.18
C GLY A 278 -0.81 5.03 -0.07
N ILE A 279 -2.05 4.56 -0.23
CA ILE A 279 -3.24 5.42 -0.34
C ILE A 279 -3.45 6.19 0.97
N MET A 280 -3.40 5.54 2.14
CA MET A 280 -3.53 6.23 3.43
C MET A 280 -2.45 7.29 3.65
N MET A 281 -1.19 7.00 3.32
CA MET A 281 -0.09 7.97 3.36
C MET A 281 -0.34 9.17 2.45
N ALA A 282 -0.67 8.90 1.17
CA ALA A 282 -0.96 9.95 0.20
C ALA A 282 -2.12 10.83 0.66
N ARG A 283 -3.16 10.23 1.27
CA ARG A 283 -4.31 10.94 1.84
C ARG A 283 -3.92 11.82 3.03
N ALA A 284 -3.11 11.31 3.95
CA ALA A 284 -2.64 12.05 5.12
C ALA A 284 -1.90 13.33 4.72
N ASP A 285 -1.14 13.29 3.63
CA ASP A 285 -0.35 14.42 3.13
C ASP A 285 -1.08 15.25 2.04
N GLY A 286 -2.38 15.01 1.81
CA GLY A 286 -3.19 15.73 0.82
C GLY A 286 -2.78 15.50 -0.65
N ARG A 287 -1.98 14.45 -0.90
CA ARG A 287 -1.49 14.03 -2.22
C ARG A 287 -2.63 13.45 -3.05
N LYS A 288 -2.44 13.43 -4.37
CA LYS A 288 -3.52 13.03 -5.28
C LYS A 288 -3.50 11.52 -5.47
N VAL A 289 -4.64 10.87 -5.28
CA VAL A 289 -4.81 9.44 -5.58
C VAL A 289 -5.78 9.32 -6.74
N PHE A 290 -5.52 8.41 -7.66
CA PHE A 290 -6.33 8.18 -8.85
C PHE A 290 -6.67 6.70 -8.98
N PHE A 291 -7.95 6.36 -9.11
CA PHE A 291 -8.41 5.00 -9.33
C PHE A 291 -8.82 4.79 -10.79
N ARG A 292 -8.42 3.67 -11.38
CA ARG A 292 -8.81 3.32 -12.74
C ARG A 292 -10.30 2.99 -12.82
N GLU A 293 -10.98 3.45 -13.87
CA GLU A 293 -12.35 3.07 -14.18
C GLU A 293 -12.45 1.60 -14.65
N THR A 294 -13.39 0.85 -14.08
CA THR A 294 -13.57 -0.60 -14.28
C THR A 294 -14.90 -0.98 -14.93
N MET A 295 -15.88 -0.06 -15.01
CA MET A 295 -17.21 -0.36 -15.59
C MET A 295 -17.21 -0.62 -17.09
N PHE A 296 -16.17 -0.20 -17.81
CA PHE A 296 -16.03 -0.46 -19.24
C PHE A 296 -14.72 -1.22 -19.48
N GLU A 297 -14.81 -2.38 -20.13
CA GLU A 297 -13.69 -3.30 -20.37
C GLU A 297 -12.47 -2.61 -21.01
N ASN A 298 -12.73 -1.62 -21.88
CA ASN A 298 -11.72 -0.82 -22.58
C ASN A 298 -11.50 0.58 -21.98
N SER A 299 -12.00 0.88 -20.78
CA SER A 299 -11.75 2.20 -20.19
C SER A 299 -10.26 2.37 -19.92
N THR A 300 -9.72 3.51 -20.31
CA THR A 300 -8.37 3.94 -20.00
C THR A 300 -8.37 5.05 -18.96
N LYS A 301 -9.53 5.42 -18.39
CA LYS A 301 -9.66 6.61 -17.55
C LYS A 301 -9.27 6.32 -16.11
N PHE A 302 -8.71 7.34 -15.47
CA PHE A 302 -8.45 7.38 -14.04
C PHE A 302 -9.26 8.52 -13.41
N ILE A 303 -9.95 8.22 -12.32
CA ILE A 303 -10.78 9.17 -11.58
C ILE A 303 -10.05 9.53 -10.29
N LYS A 304 -9.89 10.84 -10.04
CA LYS A 304 -9.26 11.34 -8.82
C LYS A 304 -10.10 10.95 -7.61
N TYR A 305 -9.46 10.42 -6.57
CA TYR A 305 -10.01 10.28 -5.21
C TYR A 305 -10.34 11.68 -4.65
N PRO A 306 -11.62 12.02 -4.45
CA PRO A 306 -12.04 13.28 -3.83
C PRO A 306 -11.42 13.49 -2.46
N ASP A 307 -10.86 14.67 -2.23
CA ASP A 307 -10.40 15.10 -0.91
C ASP A 307 -11.64 15.21 0.01
N LYS A 308 -11.51 14.84 1.30
CA LYS A 308 -12.58 15.10 2.27
C LYS A 308 -12.70 16.62 2.36
N GLN A 309 -13.75 17.20 1.78
CA GLN A 309 -13.97 18.65 1.85
C GLN A 309 -14.05 19.00 3.33
N GLY A 310 -13.15 19.88 3.79
CA GLY A 310 -13.17 20.38 5.15
C GLY A 310 -14.49 21.09 5.40
N GLU A 311 -15.17 20.72 6.47
CA GLU A 311 -15.97 21.66 7.23
C GLU A 311 -15.05 22.67 7.93
#